data_AF-A0AAD4GF06-F1
#
_entry.id   AF-A0AAD4GF06-F1
#
_cell.length_a   1.000
_cell.length_b   1.000
_cell.length_c   1.000
_cell.angle_alpha   90.00
_cell.angle_beta   90.00
_cell.angle_gamma   90.00
#
_symmetry.space_group_name_H-M   'P 1'
#
loop_
_entity.id
_entity.type
_entity.pdbx_description
1 polymer ?
#
loop_
_entity_poly.entity_id
_entity_poly.type
_entity_poly.pdbx_seq_one_letter_code
_entity_poly.pdbx_strand_id
1 'polypeptide(L)'
;MVPGLSFHVINAWLDVTELCFLWDGFFNGTADSSHHYELRLSNGARDAHLFSEANIARAWVSTKRRFPLAGALVRGADNAPLRVATDSKADDSSGFASEPHFIVREHDLAVLRSCDIVFGQVTDAEEAQQQAAAILQGPRLLSGELLVQLHVFR
;
A
#
# COMPACT_ATOMS: atom_id res chain seq x y z
N MET A 1 -15.30 27.63 -6.29
CA MET A 1 -14.99 27.41 -4.86
C MET A 1 -16.21 26.75 -4.24
N VAL A 2 -16.17 25.45 -3.95
CA VAL A 2 -17.28 24.75 -3.28
C VAL A 2 -16.97 24.79 -1.78
N PRO A 3 -17.72 25.53 -0.96
CA PRO A 3 -17.49 25.57 0.48
C PRO A 3 -18.00 24.27 1.12
N GLY A 4 -17.18 23.60 1.94
CA GLY A 4 -17.68 22.68 2.96
C GLY A 4 -17.58 21.17 2.69
N LEU A 5 -16.67 20.68 1.84
CA LEU A 5 -16.36 19.24 1.82
C LEU A 5 -15.48 18.89 3.03
N SER A 6 -16.13 18.52 4.13
CA SER A 6 -15.51 17.90 5.28
C SER A 6 -15.07 16.49 4.88
N PHE A 7 -13.76 16.26 4.74
CA PHE A 7 -13.27 14.91 4.48
C PHE A 7 -13.23 14.11 5.78
N HIS A 8 -13.82 12.92 5.78
CA HIS A 8 -13.76 12.03 6.92
C HIS A 8 -12.38 11.40 7.03
N VAL A 9 -11.78 11.54 8.21
CA VAL A 9 -10.56 10.84 8.61
C VAL A 9 -10.96 9.79 9.64
N ILE A 10 -10.67 8.54 9.34
CA ILE A 10 -10.90 7.41 10.25
C ILE A 10 -9.55 7.01 10.83
N ASN A 11 -9.45 7.02 12.15
CA ASN A 11 -8.30 6.51 12.89
C ASN A 11 -8.69 5.19 13.55
N ALA A 12 -7.88 4.16 13.36
CA ALA A 12 -8.07 2.86 14.00
C ALA A 12 -6.73 2.40 14.60
N TRP A 13 -6.71 2.20 15.91
CA TRP A 13 -5.54 1.67 16.61
C TRP A 13 -5.21 0.28 16.13
N LEU A 14 -3.92 -0.04 16.05
CA LEU A 14 -3.48 -1.38 15.70
C LEU A 14 -3.71 -2.31 16.89
N ASP A 15 -4.30 -3.48 16.64
CA ASP A 15 -4.36 -4.52 17.65
C ASP A 15 -2.97 -5.18 17.87
N VAL A 16 -2.87 -6.08 18.85
CA VAL A 16 -1.61 -6.77 19.17
C VAL A 16 -1.03 -7.56 17.99
N THR A 17 -1.90 -8.14 17.15
CA THR A 17 -1.49 -8.92 15.98
C THR A 17 -1.01 -8.01 14.86
N GLU A 18 -1.74 -6.93 14.58
CA GLU A 18 -1.36 -5.90 13.61
C GLU A 18 -0.06 -5.20 14.01
N LEU A 19 0.14 -4.93 15.31
CA LEU A 19 1.42 -4.42 15.84
C LEU A 19 2.56 -5.40 15.60
N CYS A 20 2.35 -6.70 15.86
CA CYS A 20 3.36 -7.72 15.56
C CYS A 20 3.73 -7.73 14.08
N PHE A 21 2.74 -7.71 13.17
CA PHE A 21 3.02 -7.66 11.73
C PHE A 21 3.70 -6.36 11.30
N LEU A 22 3.30 -5.22 11.86
CA LEU A 22 3.92 -3.94 11.57
C LEU A 22 5.42 -3.97 11.93
N TRP A 23 5.74 -4.37 13.16
CA TRP A 23 7.12 -4.40 13.63
C TRP A 23 7.94 -5.49 12.94
N ASP A 24 7.36 -6.66 12.68
CA ASP A 24 8.02 -7.73 11.93
C ASP A 24 8.33 -7.30 10.49
N GLY A 25 7.37 -6.67 9.81
CA GLY A 25 7.60 -6.09 8.48
C GLY A 25 8.67 -4.98 8.53
N PHE A 26 8.68 -4.15 9.57
CA PHE A 26 9.66 -3.08 9.72
C PHE A 26 11.09 -3.60 9.91
N PHE A 27 11.29 -4.56 10.81
CA PHE A 27 12.63 -5.03 11.20
C PHE A 27 13.13 -6.22 10.38
N ASN A 28 12.25 -7.17 10.05
CA ASN A 28 12.62 -8.42 9.38
C ASN A 28 12.14 -8.47 7.93
N GLY A 29 11.11 -7.68 7.57
CA GLY A 29 10.51 -7.69 6.24
C GLY A 29 9.70 -8.96 5.94
N THR A 30 9.41 -9.79 6.94
CA THR A 30 8.76 -11.10 6.76
C THR A 30 7.24 -11.06 6.82
N ALA A 31 6.65 -9.95 7.26
CA ALA A 31 5.21 -9.76 7.32
C ALA A 31 4.58 -9.34 5.98
N ASP A 32 5.39 -9.04 4.96
CA ASP A 32 4.89 -8.64 3.65
C ASP A 32 4.40 -9.86 2.86
N SER A 33 3.17 -9.80 2.36
CA SER A 33 2.60 -10.83 1.49
C SER A 33 2.62 -10.39 0.03
N SER A 34 3.09 -11.26 -0.86
CA SER A 34 3.05 -11.03 -2.31
C SER A 34 2.19 -12.07 -3.01
N HIS A 35 1.40 -11.62 -3.98
CA HIS A 35 0.61 -12.49 -4.84
C HIS A 35 0.91 -12.21 -6.31
N HIS A 36 1.19 -13.27 -7.06
CA HIS A 36 1.43 -13.20 -8.51
C HIS A 36 0.27 -13.88 -9.24
N TYR A 37 -0.27 -13.21 -10.25
CA TYR A 37 -1.38 -13.71 -11.07
C TYR A 37 -1.07 -13.51 -12.55
N GLU A 38 -1.11 -14.59 -13.32
CA GLU A 38 -1.04 -14.54 -14.77
C GLU A 38 -2.46 -14.52 -15.36
N LEU A 39 -2.77 -13.51 -16.17
CA LEU A 39 -4.08 -13.33 -16.77
C LEU A 39 -3.98 -13.49 -18.29
N ARG A 40 -4.83 -14.36 -18.85
CA ARG A 40 -4.93 -14.57 -20.29
C ARG A 40 -6.25 -14.02 -20.82
N LEU A 41 -6.17 -13.23 -21.88
CA LEU A 41 -7.33 -12.75 -22.63
C LEU A 41 -7.98 -13.88 -23.44
N SER A 42 -9.22 -14.22 -23.13
CA SER A 42 -9.97 -15.23 -23.88
C SER A 42 -10.39 -14.76 -25.28
N ASN A 43 -10.78 -13.49 -25.43
CA ASN A 43 -11.23 -12.92 -26.73
C ASN A 43 -10.17 -12.05 -27.43
N GLY A 44 -8.89 -12.19 -27.06
CA GLY A 44 -7.77 -11.49 -27.69
C GLY A 44 -7.96 -9.97 -27.73
N ALA A 45 -7.82 -9.39 -28.93
CA ALA A 45 -7.83 -7.94 -29.15
C ALA A 45 -9.15 -7.24 -28.76
N ARG A 46 -10.29 -7.95 -28.77
CA ARG A 46 -11.59 -7.34 -28.39
C ARG A 46 -11.61 -6.88 -26.93
N ASP A 47 -10.95 -7.64 -26.07
CA ASP A 47 -10.92 -7.41 -24.62
C ASP A 47 -9.65 -6.69 -24.15
N ALA A 48 -8.73 -6.35 -25.07
CA ALA A 48 -7.48 -5.65 -24.73
C ALA A 48 -7.72 -4.33 -23.99
N HIS A 49 -8.82 -3.63 -24.29
CA HIS A 49 -9.20 -2.39 -23.62
C HIS A 49 -9.48 -2.59 -22.12
N LEU A 50 -9.91 -3.78 -21.68
CA LEU A 50 -10.16 -4.09 -20.26
C LEU A 50 -8.90 -3.93 -19.42
N PHE A 51 -7.73 -4.24 -20.00
CA PHE A 51 -6.43 -4.12 -19.36
C PHE A 51 -5.74 -2.80 -19.65
N SER A 52 -6.40 -1.81 -20.27
CA SER A 52 -5.81 -0.47 -20.43
C SER A 52 -5.46 0.14 -19.06
N GLU A 53 -4.41 0.98 -19.01
CA GLU A 53 -3.97 1.63 -17.75
C GLU A 53 -5.10 2.42 -17.11
N ALA A 54 -5.90 3.11 -17.93
CA ALA A 54 -7.06 3.85 -17.47
C ALA A 54 -8.12 2.96 -16.81
N ASN A 55 -8.38 1.76 -17.34
CA ASN A 55 -9.33 0.84 -16.74
C ASN A 55 -8.80 0.25 -15.43
N ILE A 56 -7.53 -0.14 -15.41
CA ILE A 56 -6.87 -0.67 -14.21
C ILE A 56 -6.83 0.38 -13.11
N ALA A 57 -6.47 1.63 -13.44
CA ALA A 57 -6.49 2.75 -12.51
C ALA A 57 -7.89 2.98 -11.90
N ARG A 58 -8.95 2.97 -12.73
CA ARG A 58 -10.33 3.11 -12.23
C ARG A 58 -10.75 1.94 -11.35
N ALA A 59 -10.41 0.72 -11.75
CA ALA A 59 -10.67 -0.48 -10.96
C ALA A 59 -9.96 -0.41 -9.60
N TRP A 60 -8.70 0.01 -9.57
CA TRP A 60 -7.93 0.16 -8.34
C TRP A 60 -8.52 1.20 -7.39
N VAL A 61 -8.91 2.38 -7.91
CA VAL A 61 -9.62 3.38 -7.12
C VAL A 61 -10.93 2.83 -6.55
N SER A 62 -11.69 2.09 -7.35
CA SER A 62 -12.91 1.42 -6.87
C SER A 62 -12.62 0.39 -5.78
N THR A 63 -11.52 -0.37 -5.91
CA THR A 63 -11.07 -1.34 -4.91
C THR A 63 -10.71 -0.65 -3.59
N LYS A 64 -9.91 0.43 -3.62
CA LYS A 64 -9.56 1.19 -2.40
C LYS A 64 -10.79 1.77 -1.69
N ARG A 65 -11.79 2.25 -2.45
CA ARG A 65 -13.05 2.73 -1.86
C ARG A 65 -13.84 1.61 -1.18
N ARG A 66 -13.83 0.39 -1.74
CA ARG A 66 -14.51 -0.77 -1.17
C ARG A 66 -13.74 -1.39 0.01
N PHE A 67 -12.41 -1.32 -0.03
CA PHE A 67 -11.50 -1.88 0.97
C PHE A 67 -10.54 -0.78 1.45
N PRO A 68 -10.97 0.08 2.39
CA PRO A 68 -10.23 1.29 2.76
C PRO A 68 -8.81 1.05 3.29
N LEU A 69 -8.55 -0.13 3.89
CA LEU A 69 -7.22 -0.50 4.36
C LEU A 69 -6.18 -0.55 3.24
N ALA A 70 -6.57 -0.80 1.98
CA ALA A 70 -5.65 -0.75 0.84
C ALA A 70 -5.14 0.67 0.53
N GLY A 71 -5.82 1.70 1.02
CA GLY A 71 -5.40 3.10 0.94
C GLY A 71 -5.07 3.70 2.30
N ALA A 72 -4.97 2.89 3.36
CA ALA A 72 -4.60 3.37 4.68
C ALA A 72 -3.11 3.72 4.76
N LEU A 73 -2.79 4.55 5.73
CA LEU A 73 -1.43 4.87 6.16
C LEU A 73 -1.27 4.39 7.61
N VAL A 74 -0.07 4.02 8.01
CA VAL A 74 0.30 3.82 9.42
C VAL A 74 1.05 5.07 9.89
N ARG A 75 0.58 5.65 10.98
CA ARG A 75 1.24 6.77 11.66
C ARG A 75 1.59 6.39 13.09
N GLY A 76 2.55 7.10 13.66
CA GLY A 76 2.82 7.03 15.09
C GLY A 76 1.88 7.92 15.91
N ALA A 77 2.09 7.87 17.22
CA ALA A 77 1.51 8.67 18.29
C ALA A 77 0.88 10.02 17.93
N ASP A 78 1.67 10.89 17.31
CA ASP A 78 1.40 12.30 17.06
C ASP A 78 0.99 12.55 15.60
N ASN A 79 0.52 11.49 14.91
CA ASN A 79 0.34 11.44 13.46
C ASN A 79 1.64 11.67 12.66
N ALA A 80 2.81 11.64 13.30
CA ALA A 80 4.07 11.70 12.57
C ALA A 80 4.29 10.41 11.76
N PRO A 81 5.13 10.47 10.71
CA PRO A 81 5.63 9.27 10.07
C PRO A 81 6.24 8.33 11.11
N LEU A 82 5.98 7.03 10.97
CA LEU A 82 6.56 6.02 11.86
C LEU A 82 8.09 6.11 11.77
N ARG A 83 8.74 6.47 12.88
CA ARG A 83 10.19 6.57 13.00
C ARG A 83 10.69 5.45 13.89
N VAL A 84 11.78 4.78 13.49
CA VAL A 84 12.56 3.97 14.43
C VAL A 84 13.22 4.93 15.39
N ALA A 85 13.04 4.73 16.68
CA ALA A 85 13.81 5.44 17.68
C ALA A 85 15.28 5.01 17.55
N THR A 86 16.09 5.81 16.86
CA THR A 86 17.52 5.58 16.69
C THR A 86 18.30 6.24 17.83
N ASP A 87 18.18 5.74 19.06
CA ASP A 87 19.02 6.14 20.21
C ASP A 87 18.69 7.49 20.87
N SER A 88 17.42 7.77 21.16
CA SER A 88 17.07 8.80 22.14
C SER A 88 16.98 8.16 23.53
N LYS A 89 17.88 8.56 24.44
CA LYS A 89 17.81 8.24 25.87
C LYS A 89 16.36 8.41 26.34
N ALA A 90 15.74 7.32 26.78
CA ALA A 90 14.42 7.33 27.38
C ALA A 90 14.47 8.26 28.60
N ASP A 91 13.93 9.46 28.44
CA ASP A 91 13.70 10.36 29.56
C ASP A 91 12.46 9.82 30.28
N ASP A 92 12.62 9.53 31.56
CA ASP A 92 11.79 8.63 32.38
C ASP A 92 10.43 9.24 32.78
N SER A 93 9.91 10.19 31.99
CA SER A 93 8.64 10.87 32.23
C SER A 93 7.49 10.25 31.45
N SER A 94 7.02 9.11 31.95
CA SER A 94 5.61 8.66 31.95
C SER A 94 4.69 9.20 30.83
N GLY A 95 5.04 8.91 29.58
CA GLY A 95 4.15 9.07 28.44
C GLY A 95 4.27 7.81 27.61
N PHE A 96 3.29 6.91 27.70
CA PHE A 96 3.15 5.82 26.73
C PHE A 96 3.26 6.47 25.35
N ALA A 97 4.34 6.17 24.62
CA ALA A 97 4.47 6.60 23.24
C ALA A 97 3.21 6.11 22.54
N SER A 98 2.35 7.06 22.12
CA SER A 98 1.03 6.69 21.62
C SER A 98 1.20 5.69 20.48
N GLU A 99 0.44 4.61 20.57
CA GLU A 99 0.65 3.42 19.75
C GLU A 99 0.44 3.76 18.26
N PRO A 100 1.13 3.09 17.34
CA PRO A 100 0.87 3.32 15.93
C PRO A 100 -0.58 2.95 15.58
N HIS A 101 -1.16 3.68 14.63
CA HIS A 101 -2.55 3.51 14.20
C HIS A 101 -2.68 3.67 12.70
N PHE A 102 -3.72 3.06 12.15
CA PHE A 102 -4.16 3.31 10.78
C PHE A 102 -4.83 4.67 10.68
N ILE A 103 -4.51 5.38 9.60
CA ILE A 103 -5.22 6.57 9.14
C ILE A 103 -5.76 6.29 7.75
N VAL A 104 -7.08 6.38 7.62
CA VAL A 104 -7.78 6.37 6.33
C VAL A 104 -8.35 7.76 6.10
N ARG A 105 -7.97 8.37 4.98
CA ARG A 105 -8.56 9.62 4.51
C ARG A 105 -9.43 9.31 3.30
N GLU A 106 -10.71 9.61 3.37
CA GLU A 106 -11.66 9.28 2.30
C GLU A 106 -11.23 9.87 0.94
N HIS A 107 -10.67 11.08 0.95
CA HIS A 107 -10.10 11.71 -0.23
C HIS A 107 -9.01 10.86 -0.90
N ASP A 108 -8.12 10.23 -0.11
CA ASP A 108 -6.99 9.47 -0.61
C ASP A 108 -7.42 8.13 -1.23
N LEU A 109 -8.61 7.63 -0.85
CA LEU A 109 -9.22 6.45 -1.49
C LEU A 109 -9.71 6.76 -2.91
N ALA A 110 -10.04 8.03 -3.19
CA ALA A 110 -10.53 8.48 -4.49
C ALA A 110 -9.41 8.88 -5.46
N VAL A 111 -8.18 9.06 -4.98
CA VAL A 111 -7.03 9.52 -5.76
C VAL A 111 -6.08 8.37 -6.04
N LEU A 112 -5.57 8.28 -7.26
CA LEU A 112 -4.48 7.36 -7.60
C LEU A 112 -3.14 8.05 -7.32
N ARG A 113 -2.34 7.49 -6.39
CA ARG A 113 -0.98 7.98 -6.14
C ARG A 113 -0.02 7.40 -7.18
N SER A 114 1.06 8.11 -7.49
CA SER A 114 2.08 7.63 -8.46
C SER A 114 2.76 6.33 -8.05
N CYS A 115 2.75 5.99 -6.76
CA CYS A 115 3.30 4.75 -6.22
C CYS A 115 2.27 3.63 -6.03
N ASP A 116 0.97 3.88 -6.26
CA ASP A 116 -0.08 2.86 -6.05
C ASP A 116 0.00 1.74 -7.09
N ILE A 117 0.33 2.08 -8.33
CA ILE A 117 0.43 1.14 -9.46
C ILE A 117 1.70 1.43 -10.25
N VAL A 118 2.49 0.39 -10.47
CA VAL A 118 3.66 0.42 -11.35
C VAL A 118 3.33 -0.36 -12.61
N PHE A 119 3.41 0.30 -13.76
CA PHE A 119 3.23 -0.33 -15.06
C PHE A 119 4.58 -0.65 -15.68
N GLY A 120 4.68 -1.84 -16.28
CA GLY A 120 5.84 -2.27 -17.05
C GLY A 120 5.41 -2.98 -18.34
N GLN A 121 6.37 -3.22 -19.21
CA GLN A 121 6.20 -4.05 -20.41
C GLN A 121 7.13 -5.26 -20.27
N VAL A 122 6.65 -6.42 -20.70
CA VAL A 122 7.41 -7.67 -20.76
C VAL A 122 7.13 -8.34 -22.10
N THR A 123 8.15 -8.98 -22.66
CA THR A 123 8.06 -9.58 -23.99
C THR A 123 7.50 -11.00 -23.95
N ASP A 124 7.73 -11.70 -22.85
CA ASP A 124 7.27 -13.07 -22.64
C ASP A 124 7.03 -13.38 -21.14
N ALA A 125 6.59 -14.61 -20.87
CA ALA A 125 6.30 -15.07 -19.52
C ALA A 125 7.56 -15.27 -18.67
N GLU A 126 8.71 -15.57 -19.28
CA GLU A 126 9.97 -15.74 -18.55
C GLU A 126 10.44 -14.38 -18.00
N GLU A 127 10.38 -13.34 -18.82
CA GLU A 127 10.67 -11.97 -18.40
C GLU A 127 9.71 -11.51 -17.30
N ALA A 128 8.41 -11.82 -17.41
CA ALA A 128 7.42 -11.53 -16.36
C ALA A 128 7.76 -12.20 -15.02
N GLN A 129 8.20 -13.46 -15.06
CA GLN A 129 8.64 -14.19 -13.87
C GLN A 129 9.93 -13.62 -13.28
N GLN A 130 10.89 -13.21 -14.12
CA GLN A 130 12.12 -12.56 -13.68
C GLN A 130 11.83 -11.21 -13.00
N GLN A 131 10.93 -10.40 -13.57
CA GLN A 131 10.49 -9.13 -12.96
C GLN A 131 9.78 -9.36 -11.62
N ALA A 132 8.90 -10.35 -11.55
CA ALA A 132 8.25 -10.72 -10.29
C ALA A 132 9.27 -11.17 -9.23
N ALA A 133 10.24 -12.01 -9.61
CA ALA A 133 11.31 -12.43 -8.71
C ALA A 133 12.17 -11.24 -8.25
N ALA A 134 12.49 -10.30 -9.15
CA ALA A 134 13.25 -9.10 -8.82
C ALA A 134 12.52 -8.19 -7.83
N ILE A 135 11.19 -8.09 -7.92
CA ILE A 135 10.36 -7.37 -6.94
C ILE A 135 10.45 -8.05 -5.56
N LEU A 136 10.38 -9.38 -5.51
CA LEU A 136 10.40 -10.14 -4.25
C LEU A 136 11.77 -10.18 -3.58
N GLN A 137 12.84 -10.20 -4.37
CA GLN A 137 14.22 -10.25 -3.89
C GLN A 137 14.83 -8.86 -3.71
N GLY A 138 14.18 -7.84 -4.25
CA GLY A 138 14.62 -6.45 -4.19
C GLY A 138 14.40 -5.80 -2.81
N PRO A 139 14.71 -4.50 -2.69
CA PRO A 139 14.40 -3.74 -1.49
C PRO A 139 12.90 -3.77 -1.20
N ARG A 140 12.55 -3.79 0.08
CA ARG A 140 11.16 -3.72 0.55
C ARG A 140 10.44 -2.51 -0.05
N LEU A 141 9.34 -2.75 -0.76
CA LEU A 141 8.56 -1.70 -1.43
C LEU A 141 7.50 -1.06 -0.51
N LEU A 142 6.99 -1.83 0.45
CA LEU A 142 5.94 -1.39 1.35
C LEU A 142 6.52 -0.58 2.52
N SER A 143 5.71 0.35 3.02
CA SER A 143 6.07 1.24 4.12
C SER A 143 4.81 1.68 4.88
N GLY A 144 4.98 2.42 5.98
CA GLY A 144 3.84 3.04 6.67
C GLY A 144 3.04 3.99 5.78
N GLU A 145 3.55 4.43 4.63
CA GLU A 145 2.81 5.28 3.68
C GLU A 145 2.20 4.51 2.51
N LEU A 146 2.65 3.27 2.30
CA LEU A 146 2.26 2.42 1.18
C LEU A 146 2.13 0.98 1.66
N LEU A 147 0.90 0.62 2.06
CA LEU A 147 0.60 -0.72 2.58
C LEU A 147 0.31 -1.74 1.47
N VAL A 148 -0.07 -1.28 0.28
CA VAL A 148 -0.34 -2.13 -0.88
C VAL A 148 0.14 -1.41 -2.14
N GLN A 149 0.80 -2.15 -3.03
CA GLN A 149 1.23 -1.68 -4.34
C GLN A 149 0.89 -2.74 -5.40
N LEU A 150 0.38 -2.29 -6.55
CA LEU A 150 0.10 -3.17 -7.68
C LEU A 150 1.20 -3.03 -8.73
N HIS A 151 1.75 -4.16 -9.19
CA HIS A 151 2.64 -4.21 -10.35
C HIS A 151 1.90 -4.85 -11.51
N VAL A 152 1.87 -4.17 -12.66
CA VAL A 152 1.18 -4.64 -13.85
C VAL A 152 2.15 -4.68 -15.02
N PHE A 153 2.50 -5.88 -15.43
CA PHE A 153 3.29 -6.15 -16.62
C PHE A 153 2.37 -6.61 -17.75
N ARG A 154 2.62 -6.12 -18.97
CA ARG A 154 1.89 -6.49 -20.18
C ARG A 154 2.83 -6.88 -21.29
#